data_AF-A0A2W4RHH0-F1
#
_entry.id   AF-A0A2W4RHH0-F1
#
_cell.length_a   1.000
_cell.length_b   1.000
_cell.length_c   1.000
_cell.angle_alpha   90.00
_cell.angle_beta   90.00
_cell.angle_gamma   90.00
#
_symmetry.space_group_name_H-M   'P 1'
#
loop_
_entity.id
_entity.type
_entity.pdbx_description
1 polymer ?
#
loop_
_entity_poly.entity_id
_entity_poly.type
_entity_poly.pdbx_seq_one_letter_code
_entity_poly.pdbx_strand_id
1 'polypeptide(L)'
;MFRSICSFVLAASLLGVLTAGCSDSPTAPSPELEGGVVATFDVSGTTFKVFITNSVAINRLYSVRNGTLTGQIPNGRIRRGPGAAGHNAPYSWHLDPVDIEIVDASIELCDGAPDYVEQNVDEFVDVIGRYCPWGARLVRIDDYR
;
A
#
# COMPACT_ATOMS: atom_id res chain seq x y z
N MET A 1 -17.82 6.23 -14.13
CA MET A 1 -18.49 7.29 -14.92
C MET A 1 -17.74 8.59 -14.70
N PHE A 2 -16.86 8.98 -15.61
CA PHE A 2 -16.36 10.36 -15.74
C PHE A 2 -16.32 10.68 -17.23
N ARG A 3 -16.87 11.84 -17.58
CA ARG A 3 -17.41 12.17 -18.91
C ARG A 3 -16.30 12.56 -19.88
N SER A 4 -16.22 11.87 -21.02
CA SER A 4 -15.45 12.32 -22.19
C SER A 4 -16.18 13.47 -22.89
N ILE A 5 -15.53 14.62 -23.02
CA ILE A 5 -15.99 15.68 -23.92
C ILE A 5 -15.23 15.47 -25.24
N CYS A 6 -15.93 14.92 -26.22
CA CYS A 6 -15.44 14.76 -27.59
C CYS A 6 -15.94 15.97 -28.39
N SER A 7 -15.10 16.99 -28.59
CA SER A 7 -15.42 18.10 -29.50
C SER A 7 -15.14 17.67 -30.93
N PHE A 8 -16.17 17.76 -31.79
CA PHE A 8 -16.11 17.48 -33.21
C PHE A 8 -15.20 18.49 -33.95
N VAL A 9 -14.31 17.92 -34.77
CA VAL A 9 -13.35 18.62 -35.64
C VAL A 9 -14.05 19.22 -36.85
N LEU A 10 -13.65 20.43 -37.24
CA LEU A 10 -13.79 20.93 -38.61
C LEU A 10 -12.72 21.98 -38.90
N ALA A 11 -11.68 21.59 -39.65
CA ALA A 11 -11.21 22.31 -40.85
C ALA A 11 -9.83 21.82 -41.29
N ALA A 12 -9.68 21.70 -42.60
CA ALA A 12 -8.57 21.15 -43.34
C ALA A 12 -7.33 22.06 -43.37
N SER A 13 -6.13 21.46 -43.30
CA SER A 13 -4.94 21.92 -44.02
C SER A 13 -3.72 21.02 -43.73
N LEU A 14 -2.95 20.70 -44.77
CA LEU A 14 -1.75 19.86 -44.75
C LEU A 14 -0.72 20.31 -43.70
N LEU A 15 -0.26 19.40 -42.83
CA LEU A 15 1.13 19.25 -42.36
C LEU A 15 1.22 18.16 -41.27
N GLY A 16 2.19 17.24 -41.42
CA GLY A 16 2.79 16.49 -40.31
C GLY A 16 1.94 15.40 -39.66
N VAL A 17 2.17 14.15 -40.05
CA VAL A 17 1.80 12.98 -39.25
C VAL A 17 2.67 13.00 -37.98
N LEU A 18 2.17 13.61 -36.91
CA LEU A 18 2.69 13.42 -35.56
C LEU A 18 1.95 12.23 -34.96
N THR A 19 2.55 11.04 -35.07
CA THR A 19 2.13 9.91 -34.23
C THR A 19 2.42 10.30 -32.78
N ALA A 20 1.39 10.74 -32.06
CA ALA A 20 1.43 10.82 -30.61
C ALA A 20 1.52 9.40 -30.06
N GLY A 21 2.74 8.87 -29.97
CA GLY A 21 3.01 7.67 -29.22
C GLY A 21 2.80 8.00 -27.74
N CYS A 22 1.76 7.42 -27.13
CA CYS A 22 1.72 7.30 -25.68
C CYS A 22 2.88 6.39 -25.30
N SER A 23 4.00 6.98 -24.87
CA SER A 23 5.05 6.24 -24.19
C SER A 23 4.50 5.86 -22.81
N ASP A 24 3.87 4.68 -22.73
CA ASP A 24 3.78 3.92 -21.48
C ASP A 24 5.21 3.52 -21.11
N SER A 25 5.98 4.48 -20.59
CA SER A 25 7.25 4.18 -19.97
C SER A 25 6.94 3.27 -18.78
N PRO A 26 7.51 2.05 -18.72
CA PRO A 26 7.47 1.26 -17.50
C PRO A 26 7.98 2.17 -16.38
N THR A 27 7.13 2.44 -15.39
CA THR A 27 7.57 3.18 -14.20
C THR A 27 8.72 2.38 -13.63
N ALA A 28 9.95 2.91 -13.73
CA ALA A 28 11.11 2.28 -13.13
C ALA A 28 10.79 2.00 -11.66
N PRO A 29 11.23 0.86 -11.09
CA PRO A 29 11.01 0.58 -9.68
C PRO A 29 11.47 1.79 -8.86
N SER A 30 10.61 2.27 -7.97
CA SER A 30 10.91 3.47 -7.17
C SER A 30 12.16 3.18 -6.33
N PRO A 31 13.26 3.96 -6.47
CA PRO A 31 14.46 3.79 -5.66
C PRO A 31 14.20 3.84 -4.15
N GLU A 32 13.12 4.50 -3.73
CA GLU A 32 12.72 4.57 -2.33
C GLU A 32 12.20 3.23 -1.75
N LEU A 33 11.85 2.26 -2.60
CA LEU A 33 11.37 0.94 -2.20
C LEU A 33 12.43 -0.16 -2.32
N GLU A 34 13.62 0.18 -2.82
CA GLU A 34 14.72 -0.77 -3.01
C GLU A 34 15.06 -1.51 -1.70
N GLY A 35 15.25 -2.83 -1.80
CA GLY A 35 15.65 -3.65 -0.65
C GLY A 35 14.49 -4.07 0.28
N GLY A 36 13.24 -3.82 -0.10
CA GLY A 36 12.08 -4.28 0.68
C GLY A 36 10.96 -4.89 -0.17
N VAL A 37 9.83 -5.14 0.47
CA VAL A 37 8.59 -5.61 -0.18
C VAL A 37 7.43 -4.71 0.18
N VAL A 38 6.49 -4.52 -0.74
CA VAL A 38 5.20 -3.89 -0.45
C VAL A 38 4.13 -4.97 -0.35
N ALA A 39 3.63 -5.21 0.86
CA ALA A 39 2.50 -6.09 1.11
C ALA A 39 1.19 -5.31 1.03
N THR A 40 0.23 -5.81 0.25
CA THR A 40 -1.14 -5.28 0.22
C THR A 40 -2.03 -6.16 1.08
N PHE A 41 -2.74 -5.56 2.03
CA PHE A 41 -3.70 -6.22 2.89
C PHE A 41 -5.11 -5.73 2.60
N ASP A 42 -6.09 -6.63 2.70
CA ASP A 42 -7.51 -6.32 2.77
C ASP A 42 -8.00 -6.43 4.21
N VAL A 43 -8.78 -5.45 4.66
CA VAL A 43 -9.46 -5.44 5.95
C VAL A 43 -10.91 -5.10 5.69
N SER A 44 -11.77 -6.12 5.68
CA SER A 44 -13.22 -5.97 5.46
C SER A 44 -13.58 -5.25 4.16
N GLY A 45 -12.84 -5.47 3.08
CA GLY A 45 -13.09 -4.86 1.76
C GLY A 45 -12.34 -3.55 1.50
N THR A 46 -11.66 -2.99 2.51
CA THR A 46 -10.78 -1.83 2.36
C THR A 46 -9.33 -2.31 2.32
N THR A 47 -8.55 -1.87 1.33
CA THR A 47 -7.14 -2.25 1.22
C THR A 47 -6.20 -1.16 1.69
N PHE A 48 -5.06 -1.57 2.26
CA PHE A 48 -3.92 -0.70 2.58
C PHE A 48 -2.61 -1.43 2.24
N LYS A 49 -1.51 -0.68 2.18
CA LYS A 49 -0.20 -1.17 1.77
C LYS A 49 0.85 -0.90 2.84
N VAL A 50 1.78 -1.83 2.95
CA VAL A 50 2.82 -1.83 3.96
C VAL A 50 4.15 -2.11 3.27
N PHE A 51 5.06 -1.15 3.29
CA PHE A 51 6.45 -1.38 2.90
C PHE A 51 7.22 -1.99 4.07
N ILE A 52 7.97 -3.07 3.82
CA ILE A 52 8.68 -3.84 4.86
C ILE A 52 10.09 -4.15 4.38
N THR A 53 11.08 -3.91 5.26
CA THR A 53 12.50 -4.21 4.99
C THR A 53 13.09 -5.22 5.96
N ASN A 54 12.42 -5.52 7.08
CA ASN A 54 12.85 -6.56 8.03
C ASN A 54 12.61 -7.98 7.45
N SER A 55 13.69 -8.75 7.34
CA SER A 55 13.68 -10.12 6.79
C SER A 55 12.78 -11.10 7.55
N VAL A 56 12.59 -10.94 8.86
CA VAL A 56 11.72 -11.81 9.66
C VAL A 56 10.27 -11.68 9.21
N ALA A 57 9.77 -10.44 9.12
CA ALA A 57 8.41 -10.16 8.66
C ALA A 57 8.21 -10.59 7.20
N ILE A 58 9.21 -10.33 6.33
CA ILE A 58 9.17 -10.73 4.92
C ILE A 58 9.06 -12.25 4.78
N ASN A 59 9.91 -13.01 5.47
CA ASN A 59 9.88 -14.48 5.42
C ASN A 59 8.53 -15.04 5.88
N ARG A 60 7.93 -14.39 6.88
CA ARG A 60 6.60 -14.76 7.37
C ARG A 60 5.50 -14.44 6.36
N LEU A 61 5.54 -13.30 5.67
CA LEU A 61 4.60 -13.01 4.57
C LEU A 61 4.65 -14.08 3.46
N TYR A 62 5.85 -14.53 3.10
CA TYR A 62 6.00 -15.61 2.12
C TYR A 62 5.46 -16.96 2.63
N SER A 63 5.58 -17.21 3.93
CA SER A 63 4.97 -18.38 4.60
C SER A 63 3.44 -18.28 4.72
N VAL A 64 2.88 -17.07 4.77
CA VAL A 64 1.43 -16.87 4.65
C VAL A 64 0.99 -17.12 3.19
N ARG A 65 1.70 -16.51 2.23
CA ARG A 65 1.40 -16.64 0.78
C ARG A 65 1.42 -18.10 0.30
N ASN A 66 2.37 -18.91 0.78
CA ASN A 66 2.50 -20.31 0.38
C ASN A 66 1.57 -21.27 1.16
N GLY A 67 0.80 -20.74 2.13
CA GLY A 67 -0.13 -21.50 2.95
C GLY A 67 0.50 -22.31 4.09
N THR A 68 1.76 -22.11 4.45
CA THR A 68 2.38 -22.79 5.60
C THR A 68 2.06 -22.13 6.93
N LEU A 69 1.66 -20.86 6.93
CA LEU A 69 1.15 -20.13 8.09
C LEU A 69 -0.18 -19.45 7.77
N THR A 70 -1.02 -19.28 8.80
CA THR A 70 -2.33 -18.64 8.69
C THR A 70 -2.37 -17.25 9.33
N GLY A 71 -1.55 -16.99 10.36
CA GLY A 71 -1.46 -15.67 10.98
C GLY A 71 -0.79 -14.66 10.07
N GLN A 72 -1.58 -13.65 9.71
CA GLN A 72 -1.23 -12.66 8.70
C GLN A 72 -1.51 -11.22 9.17
N ILE A 73 -1.71 -11.00 10.47
CA ILE A 73 -2.00 -9.68 11.03
C ILE A 73 -0.70 -8.87 10.97
N PRO A 74 -0.64 -7.76 10.20
CA PRO A 74 0.48 -6.83 10.33
C PRO A 74 0.33 -6.11 11.68
N ASN A 75 1.36 -6.13 12.50
CA ASN A 75 1.41 -5.40 13.76
C ASN A 75 2.64 -4.51 13.74
N GLY A 76 2.44 -3.23 13.44
CA GLY A 76 3.53 -2.28 13.20
C GLY A 76 3.36 -0.98 13.96
N ARG A 77 4.48 -0.28 14.19
CA ARG A 77 4.44 1.12 14.61
C ARG A 77 3.86 1.97 13.48
N ILE A 78 2.87 2.79 13.78
CA ILE A 78 2.25 3.68 12.80
C ILE A 78 2.92 5.06 12.78
N ARG A 79 3.04 5.65 11.59
CA ARG A 79 3.70 6.92 11.31
C ARG A 79 2.81 7.78 10.42
N ARG A 80 2.95 9.10 10.52
CA ARG A 80 2.30 10.06 9.60
C ARG A 80 2.93 10.03 8.21
N GLY A 81 2.14 10.43 7.21
CA GLY A 81 2.48 10.48 5.78
C GLY A 81 2.25 9.14 5.07
N PRO A 82 2.13 9.13 3.73
CA PRO A 82 1.83 7.93 2.93
C PRO A 82 3.02 6.95 2.80
N GLY A 83 4.16 7.28 3.42
CA GLY A 83 5.40 6.50 3.39
C GLY A 83 6.22 6.66 2.11
N ALA A 84 7.30 5.90 2.01
CA ALA A 84 8.22 5.86 0.87
C ALA A 84 7.47 5.66 -0.45
N ALA A 85 7.80 6.44 -1.48
CA ALA A 85 7.15 6.46 -2.78
C ALA A 85 5.62 6.68 -2.74
N GLY A 86 5.07 7.17 -1.63
CA GLY A 86 3.63 7.23 -1.39
C GLY A 86 2.95 5.85 -1.40
N HIS A 87 3.66 4.78 -1.00
CA HIS A 87 3.18 3.41 -1.16
C HIS A 87 1.81 3.16 -0.53
N ASN A 88 1.48 3.83 0.59
CA ASN A 88 0.18 3.68 1.25
C ASN A 88 -0.85 4.76 0.87
N ALA A 89 -0.61 5.55 -0.17
CA ALA A 89 -1.62 6.48 -0.68
C ALA A 89 -2.91 5.71 -1.08
N PRO A 90 -4.11 6.29 -0.82
CA PRO A 90 -4.37 7.68 -0.44
C PRO A 90 -4.24 8.00 1.05
N TYR A 91 -3.91 7.03 1.91
CA TYR A 91 -3.83 7.27 3.35
C TYR A 91 -2.71 8.24 3.71
N SER A 92 -2.95 9.02 4.75
CA SER A 92 -2.01 10.00 5.30
C SER A 92 -1.14 9.40 6.43
N TRP A 93 -1.01 8.08 6.46
CA TRP A 93 -0.23 7.30 7.42
C TRP A 93 0.40 6.06 6.75
N HIS A 94 1.39 5.47 7.41
CA HIS A 94 2.01 4.19 7.01
C HIS A 94 2.55 3.46 8.24
N LEU A 95 2.84 2.17 8.10
CA LEU A 95 3.60 1.44 9.12
C LEU A 95 5.10 1.61 8.90
N ASP A 96 5.84 1.68 9.99
CA ASP A 96 7.30 1.72 9.99
C ASP A 96 7.86 0.46 9.30
N PRO A 97 8.74 0.61 8.29
CA PRO A 97 9.19 -0.52 7.48
C PRO A 97 10.10 -1.51 8.23
N VAL A 98 10.64 -1.09 9.38
CA VAL A 98 11.52 -1.90 10.22
C VAL A 98 10.78 -2.42 11.46
N ASP A 99 10.02 -1.55 12.13
CA ASP A 99 9.22 -1.90 13.32
C ASP A 99 7.83 -2.45 12.93
N ILE A 100 7.86 -3.66 12.38
CA ILE A 100 6.67 -4.41 12.01
C ILE A 100 6.89 -5.92 12.13
N GLU A 101 5.85 -6.60 12.61
CA GLU A 101 5.76 -8.05 12.67
C GLU A 101 4.50 -8.53 11.95
N ILE A 102 4.53 -9.77 11.48
CA ILE A 102 3.33 -10.49 11.03
C ILE A 102 2.99 -11.49 12.13
N VAL A 103 1.80 -11.44 12.70
CA VAL A 103 1.47 -12.21 13.91
C VAL A 103 0.17 -13.02 13.75
N ASP A 104 0.00 -14.02 14.61
CA ASP A 104 -1.21 -14.84 14.67
C ASP A 104 -2.34 -14.19 15.49
N ALA A 105 -1.98 -13.33 16.46
CA ALA A 105 -2.90 -12.59 17.31
C ALA A 105 -2.26 -11.27 17.76
N SER A 106 -3.09 -10.26 18.04
CA SER A 106 -2.66 -8.96 18.58
C SER A 106 -3.57 -8.55 19.76
N ILE A 107 -3.46 -7.31 20.23
CA ILE A 107 -4.38 -6.75 21.23
C ILE A 107 -5.44 -5.89 20.51
N GLU A 108 -6.68 -5.91 20.99
CA GLU A 108 -7.81 -5.17 20.40
C GLU A 108 -7.57 -3.64 20.31
N LEU A 109 -6.66 -3.09 21.11
CA LEU A 109 -6.42 -1.64 21.20
C LEU A 109 -5.98 -1.01 19.88
N CYS A 110 -5.28 -1.76 19.01
CA CYS A 110 -4.78 -1.26 17.72
C CYS A 110 -5.56 -1.82 16.51
N ASP A 111 -6.72 -2.44 16.74
CA ASP A 111 -7.59 -2.95 15.68
C ASP A 111 -8.41 -1.82 15.04
N GLY A 112 -8.72 -1.95 13.75
CA GLY A 112 -9.50 -0.97 13.02
C GLY A 112 -9.47 -1.18 11.52
N ALA A 113 -10.48 -0.66 10.80
CA ALA A 113 -10.42 -0.58 9.34
C ALA A 113 -9.49 0.57 8.91
N PRO A 114 -8.79 0.47 7.76
CA PRO A 114 -7.91 1.53 7.28
C PRO A 114 -8.58 2.91 7.16
N ASP A 115 -9.84 2.96 6.71
CA ASP A 115 -10.61 4.20 6.61
C ASP A 115 -10.93 4.82 7.98
N TYR A 116 -11.06 4.00 9.03
CA TYR A 116 -11.23 4.47 10.41
C TYR A 116 -9.91 5.03 10.93
N VAL A 117 -8.78 4.39 10.63
CA VAL A 117 -7.45 4.90 10.98
C VAL A 117 -7.22 6.26 10.30
N GLU A 118 -7.59 6.42 9.02
CA GLU A 118 -7.49 7.70 8.32
C GLU A 118 -8.29 8.82 8.99
N GLN A 119 -9.47 8.52 9.52
CA GLN A 119 -10.29 9.49 10.23
C GLN A 119 -9.76 9.83 11.63
N ASN A 120 -8.88 8.97 12.18
CA ASN A 120 -8.37 9.06 13.54
C ASN A 120 -6.83 8.97 13.59
N VAL A 121 -6.14 9.47 12.56
CA VAL A 121 -4.67 9.32 12.43
C VAL A 121 -3.94 9.86 13.66
N ASP A 122 -4.40 10.97 14.22
CA ASP A 122 -3.78 11.56 15.41
C ASP A 122 -3.89 10.64 16.63
N GLU A 123 -5.04 10.00 16.86
CA GLU A 123 -5.19 9.02 17.95
C GLU A 123 -4.29 7.80 17.73
N PHE A 124 -4.30 7.24 16.52
CA PHE A 124 -3.50 6.07 16.21
C PHE A 124 -1.99 6.35 16.30
N VAL A 125 -1.54 7.52 15.86
CA VAL A 125 -0.11 7.87 15.87
C VAL A 125 0.35 8.35 17.24
N ASP A 126 -0.40 9.25 17.89
CA ASP A 126 0.08 9.93 19.10
C ASP A 126 -0.29 9.21 20.40
N VAL A 127 -1.37 8.40 20.40
CA VAL A 127 -1.87 7.72 21.60
C VAL A 127 -1.64 6.22 21.52
N ILE A 128 -2.14 5.55 20.47
CA ILE A 128 -2.06 4.09 20.34
C ILE A 128 -0.65 3.66 19.92
N GLY A 129 -0.04 4.37 18.98
CA GLY A 129 1.33 4.16 18.48
C GLY A 129 1.53 2.92 17.60
N ARG A 130 0.54 2.04 17.47
CA ARG A 130 0.57 0.85 16.61
C ARG A 130 -0.75 0.67 15.86
N TYR A 131 -0.69 -0.11 14.79
CA TYR A 131 -1.87 -0.58 14.06
C TYR A 131 -1.74 -2.08 13.80
N CYS A 132 -2.81 -2.82 14.15
CA CYS A 132 -2.83 -4.28 14.18
C CYS A 132 -4.19 -4.89 13.77
N PRO A 133 -4.64 -4.67 12.53
CA PRO A 133 -5.98 -5.05 12.09
C PRO A 133 -6.20 -6.57 12.13
N TRP A 134 -7.05 -7.05 13.04
CA TRP A 134 -7.32 -8.48 13.24
C TRP A 134 -7.91 -9.13 12.00
N GLY A 135 -8.74 -8.38 11.26
CA GLY A 135 -9.38 -8.82 10.03
C GLY A 135 -8.46 -8.83 8.80
N ALA A 136 -7.17 -8.53 8.93
CA ALA A 136 -6.27 -8.41 7.80
C ALA A 136 -6.11 -9.72 7.02
N ARG A 137 -6.11 -9.59 5.69
CA ARG A 137 -5.85 -10.65 4.74
C ARG A 137 -4.78 -10.24 3.76
N LEU A 138 -3.74 -11.04 3.60
CA LEU A 138 -2.68 -10.78 2.61
C LEU A 138 -3.24 -11.01 1.20
N VAL A 139 -3.17 -9.98 0.35
CA VAL A 139 -3.69 -10.01 -1.03
C VAL A 139 -2.56 -10.07 -2.05
N ARG A 140 -1.48 -9.30 -1.83
CA ARG A 140 -0.35 -9.19 -2.77
C ARG A 140 0.95 -8.89 -2.03
N ILE A 141 2.07 -9.33 -2.59
CA ILE A 141 3.42 -8.89 -2.21
C ILE A 141 4.12 -8.51 -3.52
N ASP A 142 4.53 -7.26 -3.61
CA ASP A 142 5.35 -6.70 -4.67
C ASP A 142 6.80 -6.64 -4.12
N ASP A 143 7.75 -7.35 -4.74
CA ASP A 143 9.13 -7.51 -4.22
C ASP A 143 10.10 -6.58 -4.93
N TYR A 144 10.83 -5.78 -4.16
CA TYR A 144 11.78 -4.74 -4.63
C TYR A 144 13.22 -5.01 -4.13
N ARG A 145 13.51 -6.23 -3.68
CA ARG A 145 14.85 -6.66 -3.22
C ARG A 145 15.74 -7.18 -4.35
#